data_AF-A0A3A6NBB4-F1
#
_entry.id   AF-A0A3A6NBB4-F1
#
_cell.length_a   1.000
_cell.length_b   1.000
_cell.length_c   1.000
_cell.angle_alpha   90.00
_cell.angle_beta   90.00
_cell.angle_gamma   90.00
#
_symmetry.space_group_name_H-M   'P 1'
#
loop_
_entity.id
_entity.type
_entity.pdbx_description
1 polymer ?
#
loop_
_entity_poly.entity_id
_entity_poly.type
_entity_poly.pdbx_seq_one_letter_code
_entity_poly.pdbx_strand_id
1 'polypeptide(L)'
;MVSPRWTRMSEKEKLLKMILENPSIIRYKKIEEIINNHKELKAKFNELKAVQKQLVNAKEIGKPQAIEAFQAKFDTLYEAIESYPLMSEYLALQSDINAMIQSIVKIIEDGIEKDFEWQ
;
A
#
# COMPACT_ATOMS: atom_id res chain seq x y z
N MET A 1 -26.26 30.23 29.92
CA MET A 1 -24.86 29.93 29.54
C MET A 1 -24.74 28.43 29.30
N VAL A 2 -24.59 28.02 28.04
CA VAL A 2 -24.47 26.60 27.68
C VAL A 2 -22.98 26.27 27.71
N SER A 3 -22.59 25.34 28.58
CA SER A 3 -21.19 24.93 28.77
C SER A 3 -20.63 24.31 27.48
N PRO A 4 -19.38 24.62 27.05
CA PRO A 4 -18.80 24.02 25.85
C PRO A 4 -18.60 22.53 26.08
N ARG A 5 -19.32 21.70 25.30
CA ARG A 5 -19.11 20.26 25.26
C ARG A 5 -17.74 20.03 24.60
N TRP A 6 -16.68 19.95 25.41
CA TRP A 6 -15.36 19.50 24.94
C TRP A 6 -15.55 18.14 24.27
N THR A 7 -15.41 18.08 22.96
CA THR A 7 -15.58 16.84 22.18
C THR A 7 -14.44 15.90 22.55
N ARG A 8 -14.69 14.97 23.48
CA ARG A 8 -13.71 13.95 23.84
C ARG A 8 -13.45 13.08 22.60
N MET A 9 -12.20 13.02 22.15
CA MET A 9 -11.81 12.12 21.07
C MET A 9 -12.14 10.67 21.46
N SER A 10 -12.80 9.97 20.54
CA SER A 10 -13.02 8.53 20.62
C SER A 10 -11.70 7.76 20.58
N GLU A 11 -11.69 6.54 21.11
CA GLU A 11 -10.49 5.67 21.06
C GLU A 11 -10.06 5.39 19.61
N LYS A 12 -11.02 5.31 18.67
CA LYS A 12 -10.75 5.24 17.23
C LYS A 12 -9.92 6.44 16.76
N GLU A 13 -10.34 7.66 17.10
CA GLU A 13 -9.64 8.87 16.68
C GLU A 13 -8.24 8.97 17.29
N LYS A 14 -8.05 8.52 18.53
CA LYS A 14 -6.73 8.46 19.16
C LYS A 14 -5.81 7.48 18.46
N LEU A 15 -6.29 6.26 18.15
CA LEU A 15 -5.51 5.26 17.43
C LEU A 15 -5.13 5.75 16.03
N LEU A 16 -6.09 6.32 15.29
CA LEU A 16 -5.82 6.91 13.98
C LEU A 16 -4.77 8.02 14.06
N LYS A 17 -4.86 8.90 15.07
CA LYS A 17 -3.87 9.96 15.28
C LYS A 17 -2.47 9.38 15.52
N MET A 18 -2.33 8.39 16.40
CA MET A 18 -1.04 7.74 16.66
C MET A 18 -0.43 7.12 15.40
N ILE A 19 -1.25 6.46 14.58
CA ILE A 19 -0.82 5.87 13.31
C ILE A 19 -0.39 6.99 12.33
N LEU A 20 -1.20 8.03 12.18
CA LEU A 20 -0.93 9.12 11.23
C LEU A 20 0.28 9.98 11.60
N GLU A 21 0.61 10.06 12.89
CA GLU A 21 1.80 10.76 13.40
C GLU A 21 3.08 9.92 13.30
N ASN A 22 2.98 8.64 12.90
CA ASN A 22 4.15 7.79 12.71
C ASN A 22 5.08 8.37 11.62
N PRO A 23 6.38 8.57 11.89
CA PRO A 23 7.32 9.14 10.94
C PRO A 23 7.41 8.39 9.61
N SER A 24 7.33 7.06 9.62
CA SER A 24 7.34 6.22 8.42
C SER A 24 6.10 6.46 7.56
N ILE A 25 4.93 6.64 8.17
CA ILE A 25 3.69 6.99 7.45
C ILE A 25 3.77 8.41 6.87
N ILE A 26 4.30 9.37 7.63
CA ILE A 26 4.50 10.73 7.14
C ILE A 26 5.47 10.72 5.95
N ARG A 27 6.58 9.99 6.05
CA ARG A 27 7.57 9.85 4.97
C ARG A 27 6.97 9.18 3.74
N TYR A 28 6.25 8.07 3.94
CA TYR A 28 5.53 7.36 2.88
C TYR A 28 4.62 8.30 2.11
N LYS A 29 3.77 9.08 2.80
CA LYS A 29 2.85 10.03 2.16
C LYS A 29 3.55 11.11 1.34
N LYS A 30 4.70 11.60 1.82
CA LYS A 30 5.51 12.58 1.06
C LYS A 30 6.05 11.99 -0.24
N ILE A 31 6.57 10.76 -0.18
CA ILE A 31 7.08 10.08 -1.38
C ILE A 31 5.93 9.73 -2.33
N GLU A 32 4.80 9.27 -1.79
CA GLU A 32 3.57 8.97 -2.53
C GLU A 32 3.07 10.19 -3.33
N GLU A 33 3.06 11.38 -2.71
CA GLU A 33 2.68 12.62 -3.40
C GLU A 33 3.61 12.94 -4.57
N ILE A 34 4.93 12.80 -4.38
CA ILE A 34 5.93 13.00 -5.44
C ILE A 34 5.70 12.02 -6.59
N ILE A 35 5.55 10.73 -6.29
CA ILE A 35 5.32 9.66 -7.27
C ILE A 35 4.02 9.90 -8.04
N ASN A 36 2.93 10.22 -7.35
CA ASN A 36 1.61 10.41 -7.96
C ASN A 36 1.52 11.63 -8.86
N ASN A 37 2.31 12.67 -8.59
CA ASN A 37 2.41 13.87 -9.41
C ASN A 37 3.34 13.70 -10.62
N HIS A 38 4.15 12.63 -10.66
CA HIS A 38 5.04 12.35 -11.78
C HIS A 38 4.29 11.69 -12.95
N LYS A 39 3.90 12.50 -13.95
CA LYS A 39 3.05 12.08 -15.08
C LYS A 39 3.58 10.86 -15.84
N GLU A 40 4.86 10.82 -16.15
CA GLU A 40 5.46 9.72 -16.91
C GLU A 40 5.48 8.41 -16.10
N LEU A 41 5.73 8.51 -14.79
CA LEU A 41 5.78 7.35 -13.91
C LEU A 41 4.36 6.77 -13.74
N LYS A 42 3.37 7.65 -13.59
CA LYS A 42 1.95 7.28 -13.59
C LYS A 42 1.53 6.59 -14.90
N ALA A 43 2.01 7.08 -16.04
CA ALA A 43 1.77 6.44 -17.34
C ALA A 43 2.38 5.04 -17.39
N LYS A 44 3.64 4.87 -16.96
CA LYS A 44 4.30 3.55 -16.85
C LYS A 44 3.53 2.60 -15.94
N PHE A 45 3.05 3.04 -14.78
CA PHE A 45 2.24 2.20 -13.88
C PHE A 45 0.93 1.73 -14.53
N ASN A 46 0.24 2.62 -15.25
CA ASN A 46 -0.98 2.25 -15.96
C ASN A 46 -0.70 1.23 -17.07
N GLU A 47 0.40 1.41 -17.79
CA GLU A 47 0.84 0.46 -18.82
C GLU A 47 1.23 -0.89 -18.21
N LEU A 48 1.99 -0.89 -17.11
CA LEU A 48 2.38 -2.11 -16.39
C LEU A 48 1.15 -2.92 -15.99
N LYS A 49 0.11 -2.27 -15.43
CA LYS A 49 -1.17 -2.93 -15.07
C LYS A 49 -1.89 -3.51 -16.28
N ALA A 50 -1.90 -2.80 -17.40
CA ALA A 50 -2.51 -3.29 -18.63
C ALA A 50 -1.77 -4.53 -19.16
N VAL A 51 -0.44 -4.50 -19.19
CA VAL A 51 0.41 -5.62 -19.60
C VAL A 51 0.26 -6.81 -18.66
N GLN A 52 0.19 -6.57 -17.34
CA GLN A 52 -0.05 -7.64 -16.35
C GLN A 52 -1.37 -8.37 -16.63
N LYS A 53 -2.45 -7.63 -16.93
CA LYS A 53 -3.73 -8.24 -17.30
C LYS A 53 -3.64 -9.05 -18.59
N GLN A 54 -2.93 -8.54 -19.60
CA GLN A 54 -2.69 -9.24 -20.86
C GLN A 54 -1.89 -10.54 -20.65
N LEU A 55 -0.86 -10.48 -19.80
CA LEU A 55 -0.03 -11.62 -19.42
C LEU A 55 -0.85 -12.70 -18.70
N VAL A 56 -1.69 -12.33 -17.73
CA VAL A 56 -2.58 -13.28 -17.02
C VAL A 56 -3.52 -13.97 -18.02
N ASN A 57 -4.18 -13.20 -18.89
CA ASN A 57 -5.05 -13.77 -19.93
C ASN A 57 -4.27 -14.70 -20.88
N ALA A 58 -3.09 -14.30 -21.34
CA ALA A 58 -2.24 -15.13 -22.21
C ALA A 58 -1.83 -16.46 -21.56
N LYS A 59 -1.58 -16.45 -20.24
CA LYS A 59 -1.31 -17.64 -19.42
C LYS A 59 -2.55 -18.55 -19.33
N GLU A 60 -3.73 -17.98 -19.08
CA GLU A 60 -4.99 -18.74 -19.02
C GLU A 60 -5.32 -19.46 -20.32
N ILE A 61 -5.14 -18.80 -21.47
CA ILE A 61 -5.43 -19.38 -22.79
C ILE A 61 -4.26 -20.19 -23.40
N GLY A 62 -3.12 -20.28 -22.70
CA GLY A 62 -1.98 -21.11 -23.11
C GLY A 62 -1.27 -20.65 -24.39
N LYS A 63 -1.05 -19.34 -24.58
CA LYS A 63 -0.35 -18.80 -25.77
C LYS A 63 1.13 -18.46 -25.48
N PRO A 64 2.09 -19.39 -25.67
CA PRO A 64 3.47 -19.24 -25.21
C PRO A 64 4.19 -18.01 -25.78
N GLN A 65 4.06 -17.75 -27.09
CA GLN A 65 4.69 -16.58 -27.73
C GLN A 65 4.16 -15.25 -27.18
N ALA A 66 2.85 -15.18 -26.87
CA ALA A 66 2.25 -13.99 -26.28
C ALA A 66 2.66 -13.82 -24.82
N ILE A 67 2.78 -14.92 -24.07
CA ILE A 67 3.28 -14.91 -22.68
C ILE A 67 4.70 -14.33 -22.64
N GLU A 68 5.60 -14.82 -23.50
CA GLU A 68 6.99 -14.33 -23.55
C GLU A 68 7.05 -12.84 -23.90
N ALA A 69 6.31 -12.41 -24.91
CA ALA A 69 6.29 -10.99 -25.31
C ALA A 69 5.72 -10.07 -24.22
N PHE A 70 4.63 -10.47 -23.55
CA PHE A 70 4.06 -9.68 -22.46
C PHE A 70 4.93 -9.71 -21.20
N GLN A 71 5.60 -10.82 -20.92
CA GLN A 71 6.53 -10.93 -19.80
C GLN A 71 7.73 -9.98 -20.01
N ALA A 72 8.38 -10.03 -21.17
CA ALA A 72 9.51 -9.14 -21.48
C ALA A 72 9.12 -7.65 -21.37
N LYS A 73 7.92 -7.29 -21.85
CA LYS A 73 7.38 -5.94 -21.72
C LYS A 73 7.09 -5.57 -20.27
N PHE A 74 6.53 -6.50 -19.49
CA PHE A 74 6.28 -6.30 -18.06
C PHE A 74 7.59 -6.04 -17.32
N ASP A 75 8.60 -6.88 -17.54
CA ASP A 75 9.90 -6.79 -16.86
C ASP A 75 10.59 -5.45 -17.18
N THR A 76 10.59 -5.05 -18.45
CA THR A 76 11.13 -3.74 -18.87
C THR A 76 10.43 -2.56 -18.18
N LEU A 77 9.10 -2.60 -18.12
CA LEU A 77 8.32 -1.55 -17.44
C LEU A 77 8.57 -1.56 -15.93
N TYR A 78 8.67 -2.75 -15.33
CA TYR A 78 8.91 -2.94 -13.91
C TYR A 78 10.27 -2.37 -13.51
N GLU A 79 11.35 -2.74 -14.21
CA GLU A 79 12.70 -2.19 -13.99
C GLU A 79 12.73 -0.67 -14.17
N ALA A 80 12.03 -0.15 -15.18
CA ALA A 80 11.96 1.30 -15.43
C ALA A 80 11.15 2.08 -14.38
N ILE A 81 10.31 1.40 -13.59
CA ILE A 81 9.59 1.97 -12.45
C ILE A 81 10.43 1.85 -11.19
N GLU A 82 11.03 0.68 -10.94
CA GLU A 82 11.85 0.40 -9.77
C GLU A 82 13.12 1.26 -9.72
N SER A 83 13.71 1.56 -10.88
CA SER A 83 14.86 2.46 -11.01
C SER A 83 14.53 3.94 -10.73
N TYR A 84 13.26 4.31 -10.58
CA TYR A 84 12.89 5.68 -10.23
C TYR A 84 13.40 6.04 -8.82
N PRO A 85 14.03 7.22 -8.64
CA PRO A 85 14.50 7.65 -7.33
C PRO A 85 13.39 7.58 -6.29
N LEU A 86 13.71 7.08 -5.09
CA LEU A 86 12.76 6.88 -3.98
C LEU A 86 11.76 5.72 -4.15
N MET A 87 11.71 5.03 -5.30
CA MET A 87 10.77 3.91 -5.48
C MET A 87 11.07 2.74 -4.53
N SER A 88 12.34 2.38 -4.39
CA SER A 88 12.76 1.34 -3.43
C SER A 88 12.39 1.70 -1.99
N GLU A 89 12.61 2.96 -1.58
CA GLU A 89 12.21 3.46 -0.26
C GLU A 89 10.68 3.44 -0.08
N TYR A 90 9.93 3.85 -1.11
CA TYR A 90 8.48 3.82 -1.13
C TYR A 90 7.92 2.41 -0.89
N LEU A 91 8.43 1.41 -1.63
CA LEU A 91 8.00 0.02 -1.51
C LEU A 91 8.37 -0.59 -0.16
N ALA A 92 9.56 -0.29 0.36
CA ALA A 92 9.97 -0.72 1.70
C ALA A 92 9.04 -0.15 2.79
N LEU A 93 8.78 1.17 2.75
CA LEU A 93 7.85 1.81 3.69
C LEU A 93 6.43 1.25 3.56
N GLN A 94 5.96 0.99 2.34
CA GLN A 94 4.65 0.39 2.10
C GLN A 94 4.54 -1.00 2.75
N SER A 95 5.58 -1.82 2.60
CA SER A 95 5.66 -3.15 3.23
C SER A 95 5.64 -3.05 4.76
N ASP A 96 6.48 -2.18 5.32
CA ASP A 96 6.58 -1.98 6.77
C ASP A 96 5.27 -1.46 7.38
N ILE A 97 4.62 -0.50 6.71
CA ILE A 97 3.32 0.05 7.14
C ILE A 97 2.25 -1.05 7.10
N ASN A 98 2.23 -1.88 6.05
CA ASN A 98 1.29 -2.99 5.96
C ASN A 98 1.51 -3.99 7.11
N ALA A 99 2.76 -4.38 7.38
CA ALA A 99 3.08 -5.29 8.47
C ALA A 99 2.69 -4.71 9.85
N MET A 100 2.94 -3.42 10.07
CA MET A 100 2.50 -2.70 11.27
C MET A 100 0.98 -2.72 11.42
N ILE A 101 0.22 -2.41 10.36
CA ILE A 101 -1.25 -2.42 10.39
C ILE A 101 -1.76 -3.83 10.69
N GLN A 102 -1.22 -4.85 10.04
CA GLN A 102 -1.60 -6.25 10.30
C GLN A 102 -1.30 -6.66 11.76
N SER A 103 -0.20 -6.20 12.34
CA SER A 103 0.13 -6.44 13.74
C SER A 103 -0.86 -5.78 14.69
N ILE A 104 -1.30 -4.55 14.39
CA ILE A 104 -2.32 -3.84 15.18
C ILE A 104 -3.65 -4.61 15.12
N VAL A 105 -4.06 -5.06 13.94
CA VAL A 105 -5.27 -5.87 13.75
C VAL A 105 -5.19 -7.12 14.62
N LYS A 106 -4.08 -7.87 14.53
CA LYS A 106 -3.87 -9.07 15.33
C LYS A 106 -3.92 -8.80 16.83
N ILE A 107 -3.30 -7.72 17.32
CA ILE A 107 -3.35 -7.36 18.75
C ILE A 107 -4.79 -7.11 19.21
N ILE A 108 -5.61 -6.48 18.37
CA ILE A 108 -7.02 -6.23 18.67
C ILE A 108 -7.79 -7.56 18.69
N GLU A 109 -7.57 -8.43 17.70
CA GLU A 109 -8.20 -9.76 17.63
C GLU A 109 -7.82 -10.63 18.84
N ASP A 110 -6.52 -10.80 19.10
CA ASP A 110 -5.99 -11.60 20.22
C ASP A 110 -6.43 -11.04 21.59
N GLY A 111 -6.48 -9.70 21.71
CA GLY A 111 -6.91 -9.03 22.93
C GLY A 111 -8.39 -9.26 23.23
N ILE A 112 -9.22 -9.24 22.18
CA ILE A 112 -10.65 -9.55 22.29
C ILE A 112 -10.86 -11.03 22.62
N GLU A 113 -10.14 -11.94 21.96
CA GLU A 113 -10.29 -13.39 22.15
C GLU A 113 -9.93 -13.83 23.57
N LYS A 114 -8.84 -13.30 24.14
CA LYS A 114 -8.45 -13.57 25.54
C LYS A 114 -9.52 -13.16 26.54
N ASP A 115 -10.26 -12.09 26.31
CA ASP A 115 -11.33 -11.65 27.21
C ASP A 115 -12.58 -12.56 27.14
N PHE A 116 -12.74 -13.34 26.06
CA PHE A 116 -13.83 -14.32 25.91
C PHE A 116 -13.49 -15.72 26.44
N GLU A 117 -12.22 -16.09 26.57
CA GLU A 117 -11.83 -17.39 27.16
C GLU A 117 -11.97 -17.44 28.69
N TRP A 118 -12.16 -16.30 29.37
CA TRP A 118 -12.39 -16.20 30.82
C TRP A 118 -13.87 -15.95 31.21
N GLN A 119 -14.82 -16.09 30.27
CA GLN A 119 -16.26 -16.11 30.54
C GLN A 119 -16.86 -17.48 30.25
#